data_AF-A0A7K1ARI1-F1
#
_entry.id   AF-A0A7K1ARI1-F1
#
_cell.length_a   1.000
_cell.length_b   1.000
_cell.length_c   1.000
_cell.angle_alpha   90.00
_cell.angle_beta   90.00
_cell.angle_gamma   90.00
#
_symmetry.space_group_name_H-M   'P 1'
#
loop_
_entity.id
_entity.type
_entity.pdbx_description
1 polymer ?
#
loop_
_entity_poly.entity_id
_entity_poly.type
_entity_poly.pdbx_seq_one_letter_code
_entity_poly.pdbx_strand_id
1 'polypeptide(L)'
;MKRVIASAPWIFIVIWSSGFVVAKYAFPSADALYFLAIRLIIATVILFLLTLALRQPLKLSRSDLYSSLAIGLCLHGFYLAGVWYAIELGAPAGLSSVITSIQPVLVSLLAVRILKEPLTMRQIAGLVLG
;
A
#
# COMPACT_ATOMS: atom_id res chain seq x y z
N MET A 1 -10.71 16.78 -14.67
CA MET A 1 -10.76 15.51 -13.91
C MET A 1 -10.07 14.35 -14.62
N LYS A 2 -10.39 13.99 -15.87
CA LYS A 2 -9.76 12.84 -16.58
C LYS A 2 -8.22 12.84 -16.62
N ARG A 3 -7.57 14.01 -16.79
CA ARG A 3 -6.09 14.14 -16.78
C ARG A 3 -5.46 13.85 -15.40
N VAL A 4 -6.13 14.21 -14.30
CA VAL A 4 -5.64 13.99 -12.93
C VAL A 4 -5.71 12.51 -12.56
N ILE A 5 -6.78 11.82 -12.99
CA ILE A 5 -6.93 10.37 -12.78
C ILE A 5 -5.85 9.60 -13.56
N ALA A 6 -5.53 10.03 -14.78
CA ALA A 6 -4.47 9.41 -15.59
C ALA A 6 -3.06 9.57 -14.97
N SER A 7 -2.81 10.64 -14.21
CA SER A 7 -1.53 10.85 -13.50
C SER A 7 -1.44 10.14 -12.15
N ALA A 8 -2.56 9.66 -11.60
CA ALA A 8 -2.59 9.07 -10.25
C ALA A 8 -1.60 7.89 -10.05
N PRO A 9 -1.43 6.96 -11.02
CA PRO A 9 -0.45 5.88 -10.86
C PRO A 9 0.99 6.39 -10.75
N TRP A 10 1.35 7.43 -11.51
CA TRP A 10 2.69 8.02 -11.48
C TRP A 10 2.98 8.70 -10.13
N ILE A 11 2.01 9.45 -9.63
CA ILE A 11 2.10 10.09 -8.31
C ILE A 11 2.22 9.02 -7.23
N PHE A 12 1.41 7.96 -7.32
CA PHE A 12 1.46 6.84 -6.40
C PHE A 12 2.83 6.16 -6.38
N ILE A 13 3.43 5.89 -7.55
CA ILE A 13 4.77 5.28 -7.64
C ILE A 13 5.79 6.13 -6.91
N VAL A 14 5.83 7.45 -7.15
CA VAL A 14 6.81 8.34 -6.49
C VAL A 14 6.61 8.34 -4.97
N ILE A 15 5.37 8.52 -4.51
CA ILE A 15 5.07 8.56 -3.07
C ILE A 15 5.37 7.22 -2.41
N TRP A 16 4.96 6.12 -3.01
CA TRP A 16 5.10 4.78 -2.45
C TRP A 16 6.56 4.32 -2.44
N SER A 17 7.28 4.43 -3.56
CA SER A 17 8.67 4.01 -3.68
C SER A 17 9.61 4.82 -2.77
N SER A 18 9.29 6.10 -2.52
CA SER A 18 10.07 6.94 -1.59
C SER A 18 10.11 6.35 -0.17
N GLY A 19 9.10 5.58 0.23
CA GLY A 19 9.04 4.94 1.55
C GLY A 19 10.20 3.97 1.80
N PHE A 20 10.71 3.28 0.78
CA PHE A 20 11.87 2.37 0.92
C PHE A 20 13.18 3.14 1.07
N VAL A 21 13.29 4.32 0.47
CA VAL A 21 14.43 5.23 0.67
C VAL A 21 14.42 5.74 2.11
N VAL A 22 13.26 6.16 2.61
CA VAL A 22 13.08 6.55 4.02
C VAL A 22 13.45 5.40 4.95
N ALA A 23 12.94 4.19 4.72
CA ALA A 23 13.26 3.02 5.54
C ALA A 23 14.78 2.78 5.66
N LYS A 24 15.53 2.92 4.54
CA LYS A 24 17.00 2.77 4.53
C LYS A 24 17.71 3.78 5.44
N TYR A 25 17.24 5.02 5.50
CA TYR A 25 17.93 6.11 6.21
C TYR A 25 17.36 6.42 7.59
N ALA A 26 16.09 6.11 7.85
CA ALA A 26 15.41 6.42 9.11
C ALA A 26 15.72 5.39 10.21
N PHE A 27 15.78 4.10 9.87
CA PHE A 27 15.89 3.04 10.87
C PHE A 27 17.23 2.93 11.62
N PRO A 28 18.36 3.46 11.09
CA PRO A 28 19.55 3.64 11.94
C PRO A 28 19.33 4.59 13.13
N SER A 29 18.27 5.40 13.12
CA SER A 29 18.01 6.45 14.13
C SER A 29 16.63 6.36 14.79
N ALA A 30 15.76 5.44 14.34
CA ALA A 30 14.38 5.32 14.83
C ALA A 30 13.88 3.88 14.69
N ASP A 31 13.13 3.40 15.68
CA ASP A 31 12.42 2.12 15.62
C ASP A 31 11.42 2.12 14.45
N ALA A 32 11.45 1.09 13.60
CA ALA A 32 10.68 1.10 12.37
C ALA A 32 9.18 1.01 12.61
N LEU A 33 8.76 0.24 13.62
CA LEU A 33 7.35 0.08 13.95
C LEU A 33 6.78 1.36 14.57
N TYR A 34 7.55 2.04 15.41
CA TYR A 34 7.19 3.32 15.98
C TYR A 34 7.08 4.41 14.90
N PHE A 35 8.07 4.49 14.01
CA PHE A 35 8.02 5.40 12.86
C PHE A 35 6.78 5.12 12.00
N LEU A 36 6.51 3.84 11.70
CA LEU A 36 5.37 3.44 10.89
C LEU A 36 4.04 3.78 11.58
N ALA A 37 3.93 3.58 12.89
CA ALA A 37 2.75 3.94 13.67
C ALA A 37 2.44 5.43 13.57
N ILE A 38 3.45 6.30 13.77
CA ILE A 38 3.30 7.75 13.60
C ILE A 38 2.85 8.07 12.17
N ARG A 39 3.47 7.45 11.15
CA ARG A 39 3.12 7.66 9.74
C ARG A 39 1.65 7.33 9.46
N LEU A 40 1.16 6.22 10.01
CA LEU A 40 -0.23 5.78 9.83
C LEU A 40 -1.22 6.65 10.62
N ILE A 41 -0.86 7.15 11.80
CA ILE A 41 -1.66 8.12 12.55
C ILE A 41 -1.81 9.41 11.74
N ILE A 42 -0.69 9.95 11.21
CA ILE A 42 -0.71 11.15 10.37
C ILE A 42 -1.59 10.93 9.13
N ALA A 43 -1.41 9.82 8.43
CA ALA A 43 -2.22 9.48 7.26
C ALA A 43 -3.73 9.38 7.62
N THR A 44 -4.05 8.77 8.75
CA THR A 44 -5.43 8.65 9.25
C THR A 44 -6.04 10.01 9.53
N VAL A 45 -5.31 10.91 10.20
CA VAL A 45 -5.78 12.28 10.47
C VAL A 45 -6.03 13.04 9.17
N ILE A 46 -5.08 12.97 8.21
CA ILE A 46 -5.22 13.65 6.92
C ILE A 46 -6.45 13.14 6.16
N LEU A 47 -6.62 11.82 6.05
CA LEU A 47 -7.74 11.22 5.34
C LEU A 47 -9.07 11.48 6.05
N PHE A 48 -9.08 11.49 7.39
CA PHE A 48 -10.28 11.82 8.17
C PHE A 48 -10.71 13.27 7.93
N LEU A 49 -9.77 14.23 8.00
CA LEU A 49 -10.04 15.64 7.70
C LEU A 49 -10.52 15.85 6.26
N LEU A 50 -9.93 15.14 5.30
CA LEU A 50 -10.37 15.18 3.90
C LEU A 50 -11.79 14.63 3.74
N THR A 51 -12.13 13.55 4.44
CA THR A 51 -13.48 12.96 4.44
C THR A 51 -14.52 13.95 4.97
N LEU A 52 -14.19 14.67 6.04
CA LEU A 52 -15.03 15.75 6.58
C LEU A 52 -15.18 16.91 5.59
N ALA A 53 -14.07 17.37 4.99
CA ALA A 53 -14.06 18.47 4.03
C ALA A 53 -14.89 18.16 2.78
N LEU A 54 -14.85 16.91 2.30
CA LEU A 54 -15.63 16.40 1.18
C LEU A 54 -17.06 16.02 1.55
N ARG A 55 -17.47 16.25 2.81
CA ARG A 55 -18.80 15.93 3.36
C ARG A 55 -19.24 14.50 3.09
N GLN A 56 -18.28 13.57 3.11
CA GLN A 56 -18.55 12.15 2.91
C GLN A 56 -19.14 11.53 4.18
N PRO A 57 -20.00 10.51 4.06
CA PRO A 57 -20.59 9.85 5.22
C PRO A 57 -19.50 9.13 6.04
N LEU A 58 -19.47 9.37 7.36
CA LEU A 58 -18.58 8.67 8.30
C LEU A 58 -19.16 7.35 8.82
N LYS A 59 -20.42 7.06 8.51
CA LYS A 59 -21.12 5.87 8.99
C LYS A 59 -20.76 4.70 8.10
N LEU A 60 -20.13 3.69 8.68
CA LEU A 60 -19.90 2.40 8.05
C LEU A 60 -20.94 1.39 8.54
N SER A 61 -21.37 0.50 7.66
CA SER A 61 -22.10 -0.69 8.11
C SER A 61 -21.17 -1.57 8.95
N ARG A 62 -21.73 -2.46 9.80
CA ARG A 62 -20.90 -3.40 10.56
C ARG A 62 -20.04 -4.28 9.65
N SER A 63 -20.60 -4.70 8.52
CA SER A 63 -19.88 -5.53 7.53
C SER A 63 -18.71 -4.77 6.91
N ASP A 64 -18.90 -3.50 6.54
CA ASP A 64 -17.82 -2.67 5.98
C ASP A 64 -16.74 -2.38 7.01
N LEU A 65 -17.12 -2.19 8.28
CA LEU A 65 -16.18 -2.00 9.37
C LEU A 65 -15.29 -3.22 9.56
N TYR A 66 -15.86 -4.43 9.67
CA TYR A 66 -15.07 -5.65 9.80
C TYR A 66 -14.16 -5.88 8.59
N SER A 67 -14.68 -5.66 7.37
CA SER A 67 -13.91 -5.78 6.14
C SER A 67 -12.75 -4.78 6.12
N SER A 68 -12.99 -3.52 6.50
CA SER A 68 -11.97 -2.48 6.56
C SER A 68 -10.90 -2.77 7.61
N LEU A 69 -11.28 -3.29 8.78
CA LEU A 69 -10.35 -3.70 9.82
C LEU A 69 -9.49 -4.88 9.36
N ALA A 70 -10.08 -5.89 8.72
CA ALA A 70 -9.35 -7.03 8.18
C ALA A 70 -8.36 -6.60 7.09
N ILE A 71 -8.81 -5.76 6.15
CA ILE A 71 -7.96 -5.21 5.08
C ILE A 71 -6.82 -4.38 5.69
N GLY A 72 -7.14 -3.48 6.63
CA GLY A 72 -6.16 -2.62 7.29
C GLY A 72 -5.11 -3.42 8.07
N LEU A 73 -5.54 -4.44 8.82
CA LEU A 73 -4.64 -5.31 9.56
C LEU A 73 -3.72 -6.10 8.62
N CYS A 74 -4.26 -6.67 7.55
CA CYS A 74 -3.48 -7.42 6.56
C CYS A 74 -2.48 -6.52 5.82
N LEU A 75 -2.93 -5.36 5.32
CA LEU A 75 -2.09 -4.48 4.50
C LEU A 75 -1.08 -3.69 5.34
N HIS A 76 -1.50 -3.11 6.46
CA HIS A 76 -0.65 -2.21 7.24
C HIS A 76 0.01 -2.92 8.42
N GLY A 77 -0.73 -3.78 9.12
CA GLY A 77 -0.23 -4.49 10.31
C GLY A 77 0.70 -5.65 9.96
N PHE A 78 0.30 -6.55 9.07
CA PHE A 78 1.13 -7.70 8.73
C PHE A 78 2.10 -7.41 7.60
N TYR A 79 1.59 -6.97 6.45
CA TYR A 79 2.42 -6.77 5.27
C TYR A 79 3.40 -5.62 5.43
N LEU A 80 2.89 -4.39 5.60
CA LEU A 80 3.77 -3.21 5.62
C LEU A 80 4.68 -3.19 6.85
N ALA A 81 4.14 -3.45 8.04
CA ALA A 81 4.96 -3.50 9.26
C ALA A 81 5.98 -4.64 9.22
N GLY A 82 5.60 -5.82 8.72
CA GLY A 82 6.53 -6.94 8.56
C GLY A 82 7.68 -6.63 7.61
N VAL A 83 7.40 -5.99 6.48
CA VAL A 83 8.44 -5.55 5.53
C VAL A 83 9.36 -4.51 6.16
N TRP A 84 8.82 -3.52 6.86
CA TRP A 84 9.60 -2.45 7.48
C TRP A 84 10.46 -2.98 8.62
N TYR A 85 9.92 -3.86 9.44
CA TYR A 85 10.65 -4.55 10.50
C TYR A 85 11.76 -5.45 9.94
N ALA A 86 11.53 -6.15 8.83
CA ALA A 86 12.57 -6.92 8.17
C ALA A 86 13.74 -6.02 7.69
N ILE A 87 13.44 -4.82 7.18
CA ILE A 87 14.47 -3.84 6.79
C ILE A 87 15.25 -3.35 8.01
N GLU A 88 14.57 -3.08 9.12
CA GLU A 88 15.22 -2.74 10.40
C GLU A 88 16.17 -3.83 10.88
N LEU A 89 15.78 -5.11 10.75
CA LEU A 89 16.63 -6.26 11.05
C LEU A 89 17.81 -6.46 10.08
N GLY A 90 17.95 -5.59 9.07
CA GLY A 90 19.08 -5.58 8.13
C GLY A 90 18.76 -6.09 6.73
N ALA A 91 17.49 -6.40 6.40
CA ALA A 91 17.13 -6.73 5.03
C ALA A 91 17.38 -5.54 4.08
N PRO A 92 18.01 -5.73 2.91
CA PRO A 92 18.24 -4.63 1.98
C PRO A 92 16.92 -4.01 1.51
N ALA A 93 16.73 -2.71 1.75
CA ALA A 93 15.51 -1.99 1.36
C ALA A 93 15.19 -2.13 -0.15
N GLY A 94 16.23 -2.17 -1.00
CA GLY A 94 16.07 -2.39 -2.44
C GLY A 94 15.50 -3.78 -2.75
N LEU A 95 16.01 -4.84 -2.13
CA LEU A 95 15.49 -6.19 -2.31
C LEU A 95 14.05 -6.30 -1.78
N SER A 96 13.79 -5.75 -0.59
CA SER A 96 12.44 -5.68 -0.04
C SER A 96 11.48 -4.98 -0.99
N SER A 97 11.89 -3.88 -1.64
CA SER A 97 11.06 -3.15 -2.61
C SER A 97 10.73 -3.95 -3.88
N VAL A 98 11.65 -4.81 -4.33
CA VAL A 98 11.42 -5.69 -5.48
C VAL A 98 10.43 -6.78 -5.09
N ILE A 99 10.62 -7.41 -3.93
CA ILE A 99 9.71 -8.46 -3.42
C ILE A 99 8.29 -7.91 -3.25
N THR A 100 8.15 -6.73 -2.65
CA THR A 100 6.83 -6.09 -2.48
C THR A 100 6.18 -5.71 -3.82
N SER A 101 6.99 -5.35 -4.82
CA SER A 101 6.50 -5.00 -6.16
C SER A 101 6.00 -6.20 -6.96
N ILE A 102 6.22 -7.44 -6.50
CA ILE A 102 5.61 -8.65 -7.09
C ILE A 102 4.14 -8.81 -6.67
N GLN A 103 3.70 -8.13 -5.61
CA GLN A 103 2.33 -8.23 -5.11
C GLN A 103 1.24 -8.02 -6.17
N PRO A 104 1.30 -7.01 -7.06
CA PRO A 104 0.30 -6.83 -8.14
C PRO A 104 0.23 -8.03 -9.08
N VAL A 105 1.37 -8.69 -9.34
CA VAL A 105 1.44 -9.90 -10.16
C VAL A 105 0.64 -11.03 -9.50
N LEU A 106 0.94 -11.30 -8.23
CA LEU A 106 0.26 -12.34 -7.46
C LEU A 106 -1.24 -12.05 -7.31
N VAL A 107 -1.60 -10.80 -6.98
CA VAL A 107 -3.00 -10.39 -6.83
C VAL A 107 -3.75 -10.55 -8.16
N SER A 108 -3.14 -10.20 -9.29
CA SER A 108 -3.77 -10.36 -10.61
C SER A 108 -4.00 -11.83 -10.96
N LEU A 109 -3.04 -12.71 -10.69
CA LEU A 109 -3.19 -14.16 -10.91
C LEU A 109 -4.29 -14.75 -10.03
N LEU A 110 -4.35 -14.36 -8.75
CA LEU A 110 -5.39 -14.79 -7.83
C LEU A 110 -6.77 -14.23 -8.19
N ALA A 111 -6.84 -12.98 -8.66
CA ALA A 111 -8.08 -12.34 -9.09
C ALA A 111 -8.74 -13.09 -10.25
N VAL A 112 -7.97 -13.53 -11.26
CA VAL A 112 -8.49 -14.38 -12.35
C VAL A 112 -9.16 -15.63 -11.80
N ARG A 113 -8.56 -16.26 -10.79
CA ARG A 113 -9.08 -17.51 -10.24
C ARG A 113 -10.29 -17.30 -9.32
N ILE A 114 -10.25 -16.28 -8.47
CA ILE A 114 -11.21 -16.02 -7.39
C ILE A 114 -12.39 -15.20 -7.91
N LEU A 115 -12.13 -14.09 -8.61
CA LEU A 115 -13.13 -13.16 -9.12
C LEU A 115 -13.66 -13.58 -10.51
N LYS A 116 -12.99 -14.51 -11.19
CA LYS A 116 -13.31 -14.98 -12.55
C LYS A 116 -13.28 -13.86 -13.60
N GLU A 117 -12.54 -12.78 -13.33
CA GLU A 117 -12.34 -11.67 -14.25
C GLU A 117 -11.14 -11.99 -15.18
N PRO A 118 -11.33 -12.12 -16.49
CA PRO A 118 -10.23 -12.42 -17.41
C PRO A 118 -9.29 -11.22 -17.59
N LEU A 119 -7.99 -11.49 -17.69
CA LEU A 119 -6.99 -10.46 -17.98
C LEU A 119 -6.94 -10.16 -19.48
N THR A 120 -6.84 -8.89 -19.82
CA THR A 120 -6.59 -8.44 -21.19
C THR A 120 -5.13 -8.70 -21.58
N MET A 121 -4.86 -8.82 -22.89
CA MET A 121 -3.48 -9.04 -23.39
C MET A 121 -2.51 -7.92 -22.98
N ARG A 122 -3.00 -6.68 -22.82
CA ARG A 122 -2.17 -5.55 -22.33
C ARG A 122 -1.78 -5.73 -20.86
N GLN A 123 -2.70 -6.25 -20.03
CA GLN A 123 -2.41 -6.54 -18.62
C GLN A 123 -1.42 -7.71 -18.51
N ILE A 124 -1.59 -8.76 -19.32
CA ILE A 124 -0.65 -9.90 -19.36
C ILE A 124 0.75 -9.44 -19.80
N ALA A 125 0.85 -8.63 -20.84
CA ALA A 125 2.13 -8.08 -21.27
C ALA A 125 2.79 -7.23 -20.15
N GLY A 126 2.02 -6.39 -19.44
CA GLY A 126 2.51 -5.66 -18.28
C GLY A 126 3.01 -6.58 -17.16
N LEU A 127 2.23 -7.61 -16.83
CA LEU A 127 2.57 -8.65 -15.83
C LEU A 127 3.89 -9.37 -16.14
N VAL A 128 4.17 -9.66 -17.42
CA VAL A 128 5.42 -10.32 -17.84
C VAL A 128 6.61 -9.37 -17.79
N LEU A 129 6.40 -8.09 -18.09
CA LEU A 129 7.46 -7.07 -18.08
C LEU A 129 7.87 -6.63 -16.68
N GLY A 130 7.01 -6.86 -15.68
CA GLY A 130 7.21 -6.44 -14.29
C GLY A 130 6.29 -5.29 -13.91
#